data_AF-A0A259PNB1-F1
#
_entry.id   AF-A0A259PNB1-F1
#
_cell.length_a   1.000
_cell.length_b   1.000
_cell.length_c   1.000
_cell.angle_alpha   90.00
_cell.angle_beta   90.00
_cell.angle_gamma   90.00
#
_symmetry.space_group_name_H-M   'P 1'
#
loop_
_entity.id
_entity.type
_entity.pdbx_description
1 polymer ?
#
loop_
_entity_poly.entity_id
_entity_poly.type
_entity_poly.pdbx_seq_one_letter_code
_entity_poly.pdbx_strand_id
1 'polypeptide(L)'
;MPARRTTLLTSAAVAVLALSACGAPGSGGGTTQAPATAASGTAAACAPVAGDKLVLLTDDKGLQNADNVLPAVNTKAATDHPSLVTLLDSVSAKLDTPTLVSLNKSVDVDRRTSSDVAKEFVQKQGLAATDQSGGGAAVVVGAAGFSESATLAEIYAEVLRSAGYQASTRTIGSRETYLPALESGQLTAVPEYAASLATYLNSQANGANAAPVASSDVDKTVAALTPLAAKAGLTIGTASKAQDQNGFAVTQAFADKHKVSTLSDLASACGGVVLAGPAECPQRPFCQIGLEHTYGLKISDFKSYDFGAIGQAIRKGDATIGLVLTSDGSLG
;
A
#
# COMPACT_ATOMS: atom_id res chain seq x y z
N MET A 1 -57.04 18.96 -42.66
CA MET A 1 -57.97 17.84 -42.44
C MET A 1 -57.63 17.17 -41.12
N PRO A 2 -58.63 16.80 -40.31
CA PRO A 2 -58.56 16.53 -38.87
C PRO A 2 -58.32 15.03 -38.58
N ALA A 3 -57.91 14.59 -37.40
CA ALA A 3 -58.74 14.32 -36.21
C ALA A 3 -57.77 13.88 -35.07
N ARG A 4 -57.80 14.31 -33.81
CA ARG A 4 -58.85 14.53 -32.78
C ARG A 4 -59.72 13.31 -32.45
N ARG A 5 -59.40 12.65 -31.33
CA ARG A 5 -60.25 11.85 -30.40
C ARG A 5 -59.37 11.59 -29.17
N THR A 6 -59.42 12.34 -28.06
CA THR A 6 -60.45 12.55 -27.01
C THR A 6 -60.84 11.28 -26.24
N THR A 7 -60.62 11.36 -24.91
CA THR A 7 -61.40 10.77 -23.78
C THR A 7 -61.33 9.24 -23.55
N LEU A 8 -61.34 8.68 -22.33
CA LEU A 8 -61.90 9.08 -21.03
C LEU A 8 -61.12 8.39 -19.87
N LEU A 9 -61.06 9.07 -18.71
CA LEU A 9 -60.91 8.43 -17.40
C LEU A 9 -62.23 7.74 -16.99
N THR A 10 -62.15 6.61 -16.29
CA THR A 10 -63.13 6.22 -15.25
C THR A 10 -62.49 5.32 -14.19
N SER A 11 -62.80 5.66 -12.94
CA SER A 11 -62.33 5.11 -11.67
C SER A 11 -63.24 4.01 -11.11
N ALA A 12 -62.74 3.31 -10.07
CA ALA A 12 -63.44 2.47 -9.08
C ALA A 12 -63.94 1.10 -9.60
N ALA A 13 -64.04 0.02 -8.81
CA ALA A 13 -64.28 -0.11 -7.38
C ALA A 13 -63.79 -1.48 -6.84
N VAL A 14 -63.63 -1.53 -5.51
CA VAL A 14 -63.30 -2.68 -4.65
C VAL A 14 -64.46 -3.67 -4.57
N ALA A 15 -64.16 -4.97 -4.52
CA ALA A 15 -65.05 -5.99 -3.97
C ALA A 15 -64.25 -7.07 -3.21
N VAL A 16 -64.47 -7.10 -1.90
CA VAL A 16 -64.00 -8.13 -0.96
C VAL A 16 -64.93 -9.34 -1.06
N LEU A 17 -64.36 -10.55 -1.10
CA LEU A 17 -65.09 -11.79 -0.81
C LEU A 17 -64.20 -12.69 0.04
N ALA A 18 -64.59 -12.80 1.31
CA ALA A 18 -64.09 -13.76 2.27
C ALA A 18 -64.77 -15.11 2.03
N LEU A 19 -64.00 -16.21 2.06
CA LEU A 19 -64.53 -17.54 2.38
C LEU A 19 -63.81 -18.06 3.62
N SER A 20 -64.55 -18.06 4.72
CA SER A 20 -64.30 -18.82 5.93
C SER A 20 -64.77 -20.26 5.75
N ALA A 21 -63.92 -21.23 6.08
CA ALA A 21 -64.34 -22.59 6.40
C ALA A 21 -63.61 -23.08 7.66
N CYS A 22 -64.40 -23.62 8.58
CA CYS A 22 -64.06 -23.98 9.95
C CYS A 22 -63.30 -25.30 10.09
N GLY A 23 -62.46 -25.40 11.12
CA GLY A 23 -61.99 -26.63 11.76
C GLY A 23 -61.53 -26.33 13.20
N ALA A 24 -62.12 -27.00 14.18
CA ALA A 24 -62.07 -26.66 15.62
C ALA A 24 -60.94 -27.41 16.38
N PRO A 25 -60.81 -27.31 17.73
CA PRO A 25 -59.55 -26.94 18.40
C PRO A 25 -58.79 -28.13 19.00
N GLY A 26 -57.45 -28.09 18.91
CA GLY A 26 -56.54 -28.97 19.64
C GLY A 26 -55.63 -28.16 20.55
N SER A 27 -55.97 -28.12 21.84
CA SER A 27 -55.13 -27.57 22.90
C SER A 27 -54.04 -28.58 23.27
N GLY A 28 -52.78 -28.18 23.10
CA GLY A 28 -51.61 -28.94 23.56
C GLY A 28 -50.44 -27.99 23.75
N GLY A 29 -50.20 -27.59 25.00
CA GLY A 29 -49.05 -26.78 25.39
C GLY A 29 -47.75 -27.54 25.14
N GLY A 30 -46.88 -26.97 24.31
CA GLY A 30 -45.52 -27.42 24.10
C GLY A 30 -44.69 -26.24 23.64
N THR A 31 -43.83 -25.73 24.51
CA THR A 31 -42.82 -24.72 24.16
C THR A 31 -41.77 -25.36 23.26
N THR A 32 -41.97 -25.29 21.95
CA THR A 32 -40.90 -25.51 20.97
C THR A 32 -40.31 -24.16 20.62
N GLN A 33 -39.14 -23.90 21.18
CA GLN A 33 -38.25 -22.85 20.74
C GLN A 33 -37.92 -23.12 19.27
N ALA A 34 -38.50 -22.33 18.37
CA ALA A 34 -38.08 -22.32 16.98
C ALA A 34 -36.57 -22.03 16.95
N PRO A 35 -35.76 -22.78 16.18
CA PRO A 35 -34.37 -22.42 16.02
C PRO A 35 -34.32 -21.01 15.46
N ALA A 36 -33.57 -20.14 16.11
CA ALA A 36 -33.23 -18.84 15.55
C ALA A 36 -32.58 -19.11 14.20
N THR A 37 -33.34 -18.89 13.13
CA THR A 37 -32.77 -18.67 11.82
C THR A 37 -31.90 -17.44 11.99
N ALA A 38 -30.59 -17.64 12.00
CA ALA A 38 -29.65 -16.56 11.82
C ALA A 38 -30.06 -15.86 10.53
N ALA A 39 -30.64 -14.67 10.66
CA ALA A 39 -30.82 -13.79 9.52
C ALA A 39 -29.42 -13.49 9.03
N SER A 40 -29.01 -14.12 7.93
CA SER A 40 -27.92 -13.66 7.08
C SER A 40 -28.38 -12.35 6.45
N GLY A 41 -28.48 -11.29 7.27
CA GLY A 41 -28.70 -9.95 6.79
C GLY A 41 -27.44 -9.55 6.04
N THR A 42 -27.55 -9.40 4.72
CA THR A 42 -26.52 -8.70 3.95
C THR A 42 -26.31 -7.34 4.61
N ALA A 43 -25.10 -7.05 5.09
CA ALA A 43 -24.79 -5.76 5.68
C ALA A 43 -25.25 -4.63 4.74
N ALA A 44 -25.71 -3.51 5.30
CA ALA A 44 -26.06 -2.35 4.47
C ALA A 44 -24.79 -1.79 3.80
N ALA A 45 -24.94 -1.12 2.65
CA ALA A 45 -23.84 -0.39 2.04
C ALA A 45 -23.36 0.73 2.98
N CYS A 46 -22.05 0.89 3.11
CA CYS A 46 -21.44 1.92 3.93
C CYS A 46 -21.22 3.20 3.12
N ALA A 47 -21.95 4.23 3.49
CA ALA A 47 -21.76 5.56 2.91
C ALA A 47 -20.38 6.14 3.31
N PRO A 48 -19.73 6.92 2.43
CA PRO A 48 -18.53 7.67 2.77
C PRO A 48 -18.72 8.55 4.01
N VAL A 49 -17.64 8.75 4.77
CA VAL A 49 -17.60 9.65 5.93
C VAL A 49 -16.41 10.58 5.77
N ALA A 50 -16.67 11.88 5.64
CA ALA A 50 -15.63 12.90 5.55
C ALA A 50 -14.83 13.01 6.87
N GLY A 51 -13.59 13.45 6.76
CA GLY A 51 -12.69 13.65 7.91
C GLY A 51 -11.26 13.94 7.45
N ASP A 52 -10.54 14.77 8.20
CA ASP A 52 -9.22 15.27 7.79
C ASP A 52 -8.12 14.22 7.90
N LYS A 53 -8.31 13.23 8.78
CA LYS A 53 -7.34 12.16 9.05
C LYS A 53 -7.65 10.90 8.27
N LEU A 54 -6.65 10.38 7.56
CA LEU A 54 -6.70 9.08 6.92
C LEU A 54 -6.01 8.02 7.78
N VAL A 55 -6.55 6.80 7.73
CA VAL A 55 -5.95 5.62 8.33
C VAL A 55 -5.88 4.51 7.30
N LEU A 56 -4.73 3.84 7.27
CA LEU A 56 -4.52 2.66 6.45
C LEU A 56 -5.22 1.46 7.09
N LEU A 57 -5.97 0.70 6.29
CA LEU A 57 -6.48 -0.59 6.71
C LEU A 57 -5.40 -1.65 6.53
N THR A 58 -5.26 -2.53 7.52
CA THR A 58 -4.32 -3.65 7.43
C THR A 58 -4.75 -4.62 6.33
N ASP A 59 -3.83 -4.93 5.43
CA ASP A 59 -3.94 -6.02 4.47
C ASP A 59 -3.69 -7.36 5.18
N ASP A 60 -4.75 -7.92 5.77
CA ASP A 60 -4.66 -9.11 6.64
C ASP A 60 -4.63 -10.45 5.87
N LYS A 61 -4.73 -10.42 4.54
CA LYS A 61 -4.71 -11.62 3.67
C LYS A 61 -3.60 -11.60 2.63
N GLY A 62 -2.75 -10.57 2.61
CA GLY A 62 -1.62 -10.45 1.72
C GLY A 62 -2.02 -10.23 0.27
N LEU A 63 -2.94 -9.29 0.01
CA LEU A 63 -3.28 -8.92 -1.36
C LEU A 63 -2.09 -8.24 -2.06
N GLN A 64 -1.38 -7.37 -1.37
CA GLN A 64 -0.24 -6.62 -1.91
C GLN A 64 1.07 -7.38 -1.71
N ASN A 65 1.97 -7.28 -2.67
CA ASN A 65 3.31 -7.83 -2.54
C ASN A 65 4.15 -6.96 -1.62
N ALA A 66 4.94 -7.59 -0.76
CA ALA A 66 5.76 -6.95 0.27
C ALA A 66 6.90 -6.12 -0.35
N ASP A 67 6.66 -4.83 -0.51
CA ASP A 67 7.64 -3.89 -1.09
C ASP A 67 8.42 -3.15 0.00
N ASN A 68 9.09 -3.96 0.84
CA ASN A 68 9.90 -3.45 1.94
C ASN A 68 11.16 -2.73 1.42
N VAL A 69 11.51 -1.62 2.07
CA VAL A 69 12.75 -0.89 1.77
C VAL A 69 13.95 -1.71 2.20
N LEU A 70 14.94 -1.85 1.31
CA LEU A 70 16.21 -2.55 1.56
C LEU A 70 17.37 -1.86 0.81
N PRO A 71 18.62 -2.02 1.27
CA PRO A 71 19.76 -1.54 0.51
C PRO A 71 20.15 -2.53 -0.59
N ALA A 72 20.27 -2.04 -1.82
CA ALA A 72 20.94 -2.74 -2.91
C ALA A 72 22.32 -2.12 -3.14
N VAL A 73 23.38 -2.93 -3.05
CA VAL A 73 24.78 -2.48 -3.12
C VAL A 73 25.47 -3.20 -4.27
N ASN A 74 26.33 -2.50 -5.02
CA ASN A 74 27.19 -3.15 -6.00
C ASN A 74 28.07 -4.22 -5.31
N THR A 75 28.08 -5.45 -5.82
CA THR A 75 28.77 -6.58 -5.15
C THR A 75 30.27 -6.37 -5.04
N LYS A 76 30.92 -5.73 -6.02
CA LYS A 76 32.34 -5.41 -5.93
C LYS A 76 32.59 -4.42 -4.80
N ALA A 77 31.80 -3.35 -4.73
CA ALA A 77 31.91 -2.37 -3.64
C ALA A 77 31.65 -2.99 -2.26
N ALA A 78 30.63 -3.85 -2.15
CA ALA A 78 30.35 -4.59 -0.91
C ALA A 78 31.51 -5.51 -0.50
N THR A 79 32.20 -6.12 -1.46
CA THR A 79 33.37 -6.98 -1.22
C THR A 79 34.59 -6.16 -0.79
N ASP A 80 34.86 -5.05 -1.48
CA ASP A 80 36.00 -4.16 -1.19
C ASP A 80 35.82 -3.43 0.15
N HIS A 81 34.57 -3.16 0.54
CA HIS A 81 34.20 -2.43 1.74
C HIS A 81 33.09 -3.13 2.53
N PRO A 82 33.41 -4.20 3.30
CA PRO A 82 32.41 -5.03 3.97
C PRO A 82 31.49 -4.30 4.95
N SER A 83 31.92 -3.15 5.50
CA SER A 83 31.08 -2.32 6.38
C SER A 83 29.91 -1.63 5.68
N LEU A 84 29.91 -1.52 4.34
CA LEU A 84 28.83 -0.85 3.60
C LEU A 84 27.47 -1.48 3.93
N VAL A 85 27.32 -2.79 3.74
CA VAL A 85 26.04 -3.47 3.94
C VAL A 85 25.62 -3.38 5.41
N THR A 86 26.53 -3.62 6.35
CA THR A 86 26.24 -3.53 7.80
C THR A 86 25.77 -2.14 8.22
N LEU A 87 26.39 -1.08 7.70
CA LEU A 87 25.99 0.30 7.99
C LEU A 87 24.60 0.62 7.42
N LEU A 88 24.32 0.20 6.19
CA LEU A 88 23.01 0.41 5.58
C LEU A 88 21.92 -0.43 6.24
N ASP A 89 22.23 -1.65 6.67
CA ASP A 89 21.31 -2.52 7.42
C ASP A 89 20.95 -1.93 8.80
N SER A 90 21.84 -1.13 9.40
CA SER A 90 21.50 -0.40 10.63
C SER A 90 20.35 0.59 10.43
N VAL A 91 20.24 1.18 9.23
CA VAL A 91 19.10 2.02 8.85
C VAL A 91 17.84 1.17 8.73
N SER A 92 17.91 0.02 8.06
CA SER A 92 16.78 -0.91 7.93
C SER A 92 16.21 -1.32 9.29
N ALA A 93 17.07 -1.53 10.29
CA ALA A 93 16.65 -1.88 11.65
C ALA A 93 15.87 -0.78 12.38
N LYS A 94 15.96 0.48 11.93
CA LYS A 94 15.27 1.66 12.49
C LYS A 94 14.13 2.17 11.62
N LEU A 95 13.89 1.55 10.47
CA LEU A 95 12.91 1.99 9.50
C LEU A 95 11.68 1.06 9.55
N ASP A 96 10.55 1.62 9.96
CA ASP A 96 9.21 1.02 9.86
C ASP A 96 8.27 1.94 9.07
N THR A 97 7.10 1.45 8.66
CA THR A 97 6.19 2.23 7.81
C THR A 97 5.75 3.54 8.45
N PRO A 98 5.37 3.61 9.75
CA PRO A 98 5.06 4.88 10.40
C PRO A 98 6.22 5.87 10.39
N THR A 99 7.45 5.39 10.58
CA THR A 99 8.66 6.23 10.47
C THR A 99 8.82 6.77 9.05
N LEU A 100 8.64 5.93 8.03
CA LEU A 100 8.75 6.30 6.62
C LEU A 100 7.68 7.35 6.23
N VAL A 101 6.43 7.16 6.68
CA VAL A 101 5.36 8.17 6.54
C VAL A 101 5.79 9.51 7.14
N SER A 102 6.38 9.52 8.34
CA SER A 102 6.85 10.75 8.98
C SER A 102 7.99 11.43 8.21
N LEU A 103 8.89 10.64 7.61
CA LEU A 103 9.98 11.16 6.78
C LEU A 103 9.41 11.81 5.50
N ASN A 104 8.49 11.12 4.82
CA ASN A 104 7.85 11.63 3.61
C ASN A 104 7.02 12.88 3.88
N LYS A 105 6.25 12.90 4.98
CA LYS A 105 5.50 14.08 5.41
C LYS A 105 6.40 15.31 5.54
N SER A 106 7.56 15.14 6.16
CA SER A 106 8.53 16.23 6.38
C SER A 106 8.98 16.88 5.06
N VAL A 107 9.08 16.09 3.99
CA VAL A 107 9.55 16.57 2.68
C VAL A 107 8.39 17.03 1.80
N ASP A 108 7.36 16.20 1.65
CA ASP A 108 6.29 16.41 0.69
C ASP A 108 5.26 17.45 1.17
N VAL A 109 4.97 17.44 2.47
CA VAL A 109 3.98 18.32 3.10
C VAL A 109 4.65 19.51 3.75
N ASP A 110 5.64 19.28 4.60
CA ASP A 110 6.31 20.34 5.37
C ASP A 110 7.42 21.05 4.59
N ARG A 111 7.70 20.59 3.36
CA ARG A 111 8.63 21.21 2.39
C ARG A 111 10.06 21.35 2.90
N ARG A 112 10.49 20.45 3.80
CA ARG A 112 11.90 20.36 4.23
C ARG A 112 12.74 19.70 3.14
N THR A 113 14.05 19.95 3.17
CA THR A 113 14.98 19.27 2.27
C THR A 113 15.24 17.83 2.75
N SER A 114 15.42 16.90 1.81
CA SER A 114 15.78 15.51 2.12
C SER A 114 17.06 15.39 2.94
N SER A 115 18.05 16.26 2.72
CA SER A 115 19.32 16.23 3.44
C SER A 115 19.20 16.70 4.89
N ASP A 116 18.36 17.71 5.18
CA ASP A 116 18.10 18.15 6.55
C ASP A 116 17.31 17.10 7.33
N VAL A 117 16.30 16.49 6.69
CA VAL A 117 15.50 15.40 7.28
C VAL A 117 16.39 14.19 7.58
N ALA A 118 17.28 13.82 6.65
CA ALA A 118 18.20 12.71 6.82
C ALA A 118 19.16 12.90 8.00
N LYS A 119 19.78 14.08 8.12
CA LYS A 119 20.67 14.41 9.25
C LYS A 119 19.97 14.30 10.60
N GLU A 120 18.77 14.89 10.70
CA GLU A 120 17.98 14.83 11.93
C GLU A 120 17.61 13.38 12.27
N PHE A 121 17.19 12.60 11.26
CA PHE A 121 16.85 11.19 11.46
C PHE A 121 18.04 10.37 11.97
N VAL A 122 19.21 10.49 11.31
CA VAL A 122 20.43 9.78 11.71
C VAL A 122 20.85 10.14 13.13
N GLN A 123 20.80 11.43 13.48
CA GLN A 123 21.10 11.90 14.83
C GLN A 123 20.09 11.35 15.86
N LYS A 124 18.79 11.47 15.58
CA LYS A 124 17.71 11.06 16.49
C LYS A 124 17.71 9.56 16.76
N GLN A 125 18.02 8.76 15.74
CA GLN A 125 18.06 7.29 15.84
C GLN A 125 19.40 6.74 16.36
N GLY A 126 20.41 7.60 16.55
CA GLY A 126 21.74 7.19 16.96
C GLY A 126 22.43 6.31 15.91
N LEU A 127 22.24 6.62 14.63
CA LEU A 127 22.76 5.84 13.49
C LEU A 127 24.17 6.27 13.04
N ALA A 128 24.74 7.31 13.65
CA ALA A 128 26.11 7.69 13.37
C ALA A 128 27.07 6.56 13.77
N ALA A 129 27.97 6.19 12.86
CA ALA A 129 28.94 5.14 13.09
C ALA A 129 29.91 5.50 14.21
N THR A 130 30.29 4.51 15.01
CA THR A 130 31.22 4.67 16.14
C THR A 130 32.68 4.45 15.75
N ASP A 131 32.94 3.88 14.58
CA ASP A 131 34.27 3.67 14.01
C ASP A 131 34.43 4.40 12.67
N GLN A 132 35.64 4.38 12.12
CA GLN A 132 35.98 5.04 10.85
C GLN A 132 36.33 4.00 9.78
N SER A 133 35.45 3.01 9.61
CA SER A 133 35.67 1.90 8.68
C SER A 133 35.75 2.32 7.20
N GLY A 134 35.27 3.52 6.85
CA GLY A 134 35.21 4.01 5.48
C GLY A 134 36.54 4.44 4.87
N GLY A 135 37.54 4.79 5.69
CA GLY A 135 38.91 5.05 5.22
C GLY A 135 39.04 6.11 4.10
N GLY A 136 38.06 7.02 3.96
CA GLY A 136 38.02 8.02 2.91
C GLY A 136 37.60 7.50 1.52
N ALA A 137 37.12 6.26 1.40
CA ALA A 137 36.66 5.69 0.14
C ALA A 137 35.48 6.49 -0.43
N ALA A 138 35.51 6.77 -1.73
CA ALA A 138 34.44 7.48 -2.42
C ALA A 138 33.26 6.55 -2.68
N VAL A 139 32.06 6.98 -2.31
CA VAL A 139 30.83 6.23 -2.54
C VAL A 139 29.74 7.14 -3.09
N VAL A 140 28.96 6.61 -4.03
CA VAL A 140 27.85 7.34 -4.66
C VAL A 140 26.56 6.59 -4.37
N VAL A 141 25.70 7.18 -3.54
CA VAL A 141 24.37 6.64 -3.25
C VAL A 141 23.39 7.18 -4.28
N GLY A 142 22.82 6.28 -5.09
CA GLY A 142 21.83 6.63 -6.08
C GLY A 142 20.43 6.77 -5.49
N ALA A 143 19.58 7.53 -6.17
CA ALA A 143 18.16 7.64 -5.86
C ALA A 143 17.30 7.58 -7.13
N ALA A 144 16.11 7.03 -6.98
CA ALA A 144 15.05 7.14 -7.96
C ALA A 144 14.46 8.57 -7.99
N GLY A 145 13.69 8.88 -9.03
CA GLY A 145 13.15 10.21 -9.32
C GLY A 145 12.00 10.69 -8.41
N PHE A 146 11.98 10.31 -7.13
CA PHE A 146 10.95 10.71 -6.17
C PHE A 146 11.52 10.97 -4.77
N SER A 147 10.76 11.71 -3.96
CA SER A 147 11.19 12.29 -2.69
C SER A 147 11.58 11.26 -1.63
N GLU A 148 10.82 10.18 -1.47
CA GLU A 148 11.14 9.11 -0.52
C GLU A 148 12.51 8.49 -0.85
N SER A 149 12.74 8.06 -2.10
CA SER A 149 14.01 7.48 -2.52
C SER A 149 15.19 8.46 -2.34
N ALA A 150 15.00 9.74 -2.66
CA ALA A 150 16.01 10.77 -2.42
C ALA A 150 16.32 10.95 -0.93
N THR A 151 15.31 10.91 -0.07
CA THR A 151 15.46 11.04 1.39
C THR A 151 16.17 9.82 1.98
N LEU A 152 15.80 8.61 1.57
CA LEU A 152 16.48 7.38 1.96
C LEU A 152 17.95 7.37 1.50
N ALA A 153 18.24 7.87 0.29
CA ALA A 153 19.61 7.98 -0.21
C ALA A 153 20.45 8.96 0.61
N GLU A 154 19.88 10.09 1.05
CA GLU A 154 20.55 11.02 1.98
C GLU A 154 20.78 10.39 3.36
N ILE A 155 19.83 9.60 3.88
CA ILE A 155 20.01 8.86 5.15
C ILE A 155 21.18 7.88 5.01
N TYR A 156 21.23 7.10 3.93
CA TYR A 156 22.32 6.18 3.64
C TYR A 156 23.66 6.92 3.53
N ALA A 157 23.70 8.01 2.77
CA ALA A 157 24.91 8.81 2.61
C ALA A 157 25.38 9.42 3.94
N GLU A 158 24.47 9.87 4.81
CA GLU A 158 24.82 10.45 6.10
C GLU A 158 25.41 9.41 7.07
N VAL A 159 24.83 8.21 7.13
CA VAL A 159 25.43 7.09 7.89
C VAL A 159 26.83 6.76 7.35
N LEU A 160 26.99 6.66 6.02
CA LEU A 160 28.29 6.39 5.41
C LEU A 160 29.31 7.51 5.67
N ARG A 161 28.91 8.79 5.61
CA ARG A 161 29.80 9.92 5.97
C ARG A 161 30.28 9.81 7.41
N SER A 162 29.38 9.46 8.34
CA SER A 162 29.74 9.31 9.75
C SER A 162 30.78 8.19 9.98
N ALA A 163 30.80 7.16 9.14
CA ALA A 163 31.79 6.09 9.14
C ALA A 163 33.10 6.44 8.40
N GLY A 164 33.25 7.67 7.90
CA GLY A 164 34.47 8.14 7.23
C GLY A 164 34.53 7.86 5.72
N TYR A 165 33.42 7.53 5.07
CA TYR A 165 33.34 7.50 3.59
C TYR A 165 33.16 8.92 3.02
N GLN A 166 33.69 9.15 1.82
CA GLN A 166 33.38 10.34 1.03
C GLN A 166 32.07 10.12 0.24
N ALA A 167 30.95 10.09 0.95
CA ALA A 167 29.65 9.77 0.36
C ALA A 167 28.95 10.98 -0.29
N SER A 168 28.47 10.78 -1.51
CA SER A 168 27.63 11.72 -2.27
C SER A 168 26.33 11.06 -2.69
N THR A 169 25.30 11.85 -2.95
CA THR A 169 24.01 11.38 -3.46
C THR A 169 23.81 11.78 -4.91
N ARG A 170 23.09 10.96 -5.68
CA ARG A 170 22.74 11.28 -7.08
C ARG A 170 21.38 10.72 -7.47
N THR A 171 20.42 11.60 -7.74
CA THR A 171 19.16 11.20 -8.37
C THR A 171 19.36 10.96 -9.86
N ILE A 172 18.95 9.79 -10.35
CA ILE A 172 19.11 9.41 -11.77
C ILE A 172 17.76 9.23 -12.47
N GLY A 173 16.66 9.06 -11.72
CA GLY A 173 15.32 8.96 -12.29
C GLY A 173 14.75 7.55 -12.20
N SER A 174 14.48 6.92 -13.35
CA SER A 174 13.81 5.61 -13.37
C SER A 174 14.78 4.44 -13.11
N ARG A 175 14.23 3.29 -12.70
CA ARG A 175 14.99 2.07 -12.41
C ARG A 175 15.75 1.54 -13.61
N GLU A 176 15.17 1.67 -14.80
CA GLU A 176 15.81 1.34 -16.08
C GLU A 176 17.09 2.14 -16.32
N THR A 177 17.22 3.31 -15.68
CA THR A 177 18.37 4.20 -15.82
C THR A 177 19.38 4.02 -14.69
N TYR A 178 18.93 3.98 -13.43
CA TYR A 178 19.85 3.90 -12.30
C TYR A 178 20.37 2.49 -12.02
N LEU A 179 19.59 1.44 -12.33
CA LEU A 179 20.01 0.07 -12.00
C LEU A 179 21.25 -0.35 -12.82
N PRO A 180 21.33 -0.10 -14.14
CA PRO A 180 22.57 -0.33 -14.88
C PRO A 180 23.78 0.45 -14.34
N ALA A 181 23.56 1.65 -13.79
CA ALA A 181 24.62 2.43 -13.14
C ALA A 181 25.06 1.80 -11.80
N LEU A 182 24.15 1.19 -11.05
CA LEU A 182 24.48 0.39 -9.85
C LEU A 182 25.21 -0.90 -10.21
N GLU A 183 24.73 -1.65 -11.21
CA GLU A 183 25.33 -2.91 -11.67
C GLU A 183 26.76 -2.70 -12.17
N SER A 184 27.00 -1.63 -12.93
CA SER A 184 28.33 -1.27 -13.43
C SER A 184 29.27 -0.65 -12.38
N GLY A 185 28.76 -0.33 -11.18
CA GLY A 185 29.53 0.29 -10.10
C GLY A 185 29.72 1.80 -10.22
N GLN A 186 29.05 2.46 -11.17
CA GLN A 186 28.96 3.93 -11.19
C GLN A 186 28.21 4.45 -9.95
N LEU A 187 27.23 3.69 -9.47
CA LEU A 187 26.62 3.87 -8.15
C LEU A 187 27.12 2.77 -7.23
N THR A 188 27.31 3.12 -5.96
CA THR A 188 27.73 2.18 -4.92
C THR A 188 26.53 1.47 -4.30
N ALA A 189 25.47 2.23 -3.98
CA ALA A 189 24.27 1.71 -3.34
C ALA A 189 23.03 2.51 -3.77
N VAL A 190 21.86 1.89 -3.66
CA VAL A 190 20.54 2.52 -3.88
C VAL A 190 19.56 1.96 -2.84
N PRO A 191 18.71 2.79 -2.19
CA PRO A 191 17.55 2.29 -1.45
C PRO A 191 16.53 1.71 -2.46
N GLU A 192 16.26 0.42 -2.34
CA GLU A 192 15.40 -0.34 -3.23
C GLU A 192 14.21 -0.95 -2.49
N TYR A 193 13.24 -1.40 -3.28
CA TYR A 193 11.97 -1.94 -2.78
C TYR A 193 11.85 -3.40 -3.21
N ALA A 194 11.67 -4.30 -2.23
CA ALA A 194 11.93 -5.72 -2.39
C ALA A 194 11.12 -6.37 -3.53
N ALA A 195 9.80 -6.21 -3.54
CA ALA A 195 8.91 -6.84 -4.53
C ALA A 195 9.10 -6.23 -5.93
N SER A 196 9.26 -4.91 -6.00
CA SER A 196 9.48 -4.18 -7.25
C SER A 196 10.82 -4.55 -7.90
N LEU A 197 11.91 -4.60 -7.11
CA LEU A 197 13.21 -5.02 -7.60
C LEU A 197 13.21 -6.49 -8.02
N ALA A 198 12.58 -7.37 -7.23
CA ALA A 198 12.46 -8.79 -7.57
C ALA A 198 11.74 -8.99 -8.89
N THR A 199 10.64 -8.27 -9.10
CA THR A 199 9.87 -8.31 -10.35
C THR A 199 10.70 -7.81 -11.53
N TYR A 200 11.39 -6.69 -11.37
CA TYR A 200 12.24 -6.11 -12.42
C TYR A 200 13.37 -7.04 -12.84
N LEU A 201 14.16 -7.54 -11.88
CA LEU A 201 15.28 -8.44 -12.15
C LEU A 201 14.82 -9.81 -12.67
N ASN A 202 13.67 -10.31 -12.21
CA ASN A 202 13.06 -11.52 -12.75
C ASN A 202 12.70 -11.35 -14.22
N SER A 203 12.10 -10.22 -14.59
CA SER A 203 11.78 -9.91 -15.99
C SER A 203 13.06 -9.81 -16.85
N GLN A 204 14.13 -9.21 -16.33
CA GLN A 204 15.41 -9.16 -17.06
C GLN A 204 16.03 -10.56 -17.22
N ALA A 205 16.02 -11.37 -16.17
CA ALA A 205 16.67 -12.68 -16.16
C ALA A 205 15.89 -13.76 -16.93
N ASN A 206 14.56 -13.69 -16.88
CA ASN A 206 13.65 -14.77 -17.31
C ASN A 206 12.60 -14.33 -18.33
N GLY A 207 12.59 -13.05 -18.73
CA GLY A 207 11.68 -12.47 -19.72
C GLY A 207 10.43 -11.83 -19.13
N ALA A 208 9.79 -10.95 -19.89
CA ALA A 208 8.65 -10.13 -19.45
C ALA A 208 7.40 -10.93 -19.01
N ASN A 209 7.29 -12.19 -19.42
CA ASN A 209 6.18 -13.08 -19.08
C ASN A 209 6.56 -14.13 -18.02
N ALA A 210 7.69 -13.97 -17.34
CA ALA A 210 8.11 -14.86 -16.27
C ALA A 210 7.06 -14.88 -15.15
N ALA A 211 6.88 -16.05 -14.52
CA ALA A 211 6.00 -16.16 -13.36
C ALA A 211 6.45 -15.17 -12.27
N PRO A 212 5.50 -14.45 -11.60
CA PRO A 212 5.84 -13.56 -10.51
C PRO A 212 6.57 -14.30 -9.38
N VAL A 213 7.59 -13.65 -8.83
CA VAL A 213 8.42 -14.21 -7.74
C VAL A 213 8.20 -13.47 -6.41
N ALA A 214 7.66 -12.26 -6.46
CA ALA A 214 7.30 -11.49 -5.27
C ALA A 214 5.98 -12.00 -4.69
N SER A 215 5.83 -11.87 -3.37
CA SER A 215 4.63 -12.23 -2.63
C SER A 215 4.39 -11.24 -1.49
N SER A 216 3.29 -11.37 -0.77
CA SER A 216 3.01 -10.59 0.45
C SER A 216 3.91 -10.95 1.65
N ASP A 217 4.77 -11.95 1.51
CA ASP A 217 5.73 -12.38 2.52
C ASP A 217 7.10 -11.82 2.14
N VAL A 218 7.65 -10.94 2.98
CA VAL A 218 8.93 -10.27 2.75
C VAL A 218 10.09 -11.26 2.70
N ASP A 219 10.10 -12.29 3.56
CA ASP A 219 11.18 -13.26 3.60
C ASP A 219 11.19 -14.11 2.33
N LYS A 220 10.01 -14.54 1.86
CA LYS A 220 9.89 -15.23 0.57
C LYS A 220 10.31 -14.34 -0.60
N THR A 221 9.90 -13.08 -0.59
CA THR A 221 10.24 -12.12 -1.64
C THR A 221 11.75 -11.85 -1.70
N VAL A 222 12.38 -11.61 -0.55
CA VAL A 222 13.83 -11.39 -0.45
C VAL A 222 14.61 -12.66 -0.80
N ALA A 223 14.13 -13.84 -0.38
CA ALA A 223 14.74 -15.12 -0.76
C ALA A 223 14.73 -15.34 -2.29
N ALA A 224 13.64 -14.95 -2.97
CA ALA A 224 13.56 -15.02 -4.43
C ALA A 224 14.37 -13.92 -5.13
N LEU A 225 14.43 -12.71 -4.55
CA LEU A 225 15.23 -11.58 -5.04
C LEU A 225 16.73 -11.86 -5.01
N THR A 226 17.23 -12.45 -3.91
CA THR A 226 18.66 -12.63 -3.65
C THR A 226 19.44 -13.27 -4.82
N PRO A 227 19.04 -14.43 -5.39
CA PRO A 227 19.76 -15.01 -6.53
C PRO A 227 19.66 -14.17 -7.82
N LEU A 228 18.55 -13.44 -8.01
CA LEU A 228 18.38 -12.54 -9.16
C LEU A 228 19.33 -11.34 -9.05
N ALA A 229 19.42 -10.74 -7.86
CA ALA A 229 20.34 -9.66 -7.55
C ALA A 229 21.80 -10.09 -7.67
N ALA A 230 22.16 -11.26 -7.15
CA ALA A 230 23.52 -11.80 -7.28
C ALA A 230 23.92 -11.97 -8.76
N LYS A 231 23.01 -12.46 -9.61
CA LYS A 231 23.23 -12.57 -11.07
C LYS A 231 23.43 -11.21 -11.74
N ALA A 232 22.79 -10.16 -11.22
CA ALA A 232 22.98 -8.77 -11.67
C ALA A 232 24.22 -8.09 -11.07
N GLY A 233 25.02 -8.78 -10.25
CA GLY A 233 26.20 -8.18 -9.60
C GLY A 233 25.83 -7.27 -8.42
N LEU A 234 24.70 -7.54 -7.76
CA LEU A 234 24.19 -6.79 -6.62
C LEU A 234 24.19 -7.66 -5.35
N THR A 235 24.54 -7.04 -4.23
CA THR A 235 24.40 -7.56 -2.88
C THR A 235 23.21 -6.85 -2.23
N ILE A 236 22.23 -7.63 -1.78
CA ILE A 236 21.03 -7.14 -1.11
C ILE A 236 21.26 -7.23 0.40
N GLY A 237 21.04 -6.14 1.12
CA GLY A 237 21.07 -6.15 2.57
C GLY A 237 19.73 -6.51 3.21
N THR A 238 19.63 -6.30 4.51
CA THR A 238 18.46 -6.66 5.30
C THR A 238 17.28 -5.74 4.96
N ALA A 239 16.12 -6.34 4.68
CA ALA A 239 14.89 -5.60 4.48
C ALA A 239 14.41 -4.98 5.80
N SER A 240 14.01 -3.70 5.72
CA SER A 240 13.39 -2.99 6.83
C SER A 240 11.95 -3.44 7.08
N LYS A 241 11.35 -2.96 8.17
CA LYS A 241 9.89 -3.13 8.38
C LYS A 241 9.06 -2.12 7.59
N ALA A 242 9.70 -1.12 6.98
CA ALA A 242 9.03 -0.10 6.22
C ALA A 242 8.65 -0.60 4.84
N GLN A 243 7.39 -0.36 4.49
CA GLN A 243 6.81 -0.73 3.21
C GLN A 243 6.37 0.53 2.47
N ASP A 244 6.77 0.66 1.22
CA ASP A 244 6.17 1.55 0.23
C ASP A 244 5.50 0.70 -0.83
N GLN A 245 4.28 0.27 -0.53
CA GLN A 245 3.46 -0.53 -1.40
C GLN A 245 2.09 0.12 -1.56
N ASN A 246 1.29 -0.37 -2.49
CA ASN A 246 -0.12 -0.05 -2.54
C ASN A 246 -0.79 -0.41 -1.21
N GLY A 247 -1.75 0.39 -0.80
CA GLY A 247 -2.57 0.14 0.36
C GLY A 247 -3.92 0.82 0.24
N PHE A 248 -4.81 0.58 1.19
CA PHE A 248 -6.14 1.16 1.15
C PHE A 248 -6.44 1.92 2.43
N ALA A 249 -6.82 3.18 2.26
CA ALA A 249 -7.12 4.07 3.36
C ALA A 249 -8.60 4.43 3.41
N VAL A 250 -9.07 4.67 4.63
CA VAL A 250 -10.37 5.28 4.94
C VAL A 250 -10.14 6.49 5.84
N THR A 251 -11.15 7.33 6.07
CA THR A 251 -11.02 8.34 7.12
C THR A 251 -11.03 7.70 8.51
N GLN A 252 -10.34 8.28 9.49
CA GLN A 252 -10.43 7.83 10.89
C GLN A 252 -11.88 7.84 11.37
N ALA A 253 -12.66 8.87 11.00
CA ALA A 253 -14.07 8.96 11.33
C ALA A 253 -14.90 7.78 10.78
N PHE A 254 -14.59 7.33 9.54
CA PHE A 254 -15.18 6.12 8.98
C PHE A 254 -14.78 4.87 9.78
N ALA A 255 -13.47 4.70 10.03
CA ALA A 255 -12.94 3.56 10.77
C ALA A 255 -13.56 3.43 12.16
N ASP A 256 -13.65 4.54 12.90
CA ASP A 256 -14.21 4.58 14.26
C ASP A 256 -15.71 4.28 14.29
N LYS A 257 -16.45 4.77 13.29
CA LYS A 257 -17.89 4.56 13.14
C LYS A 257 -18.21 3.10 12.83
N HIS A 258 -17.44 2.48 11.95
CA HIS A 258 -17.69 1.12 11.47
C HIS A 258 -16.86 0.04 12.20
N LYS A 259 -15.98 0.46 13.13
CA LYS A 259 -15.07 -0.41 13.90
C LYS A 259 -14.18 -1.28 13.01
N VAL A 260 -13.66 -0.69 11.93
CA VAL A 260 -12.81 -1.38 10.96
C VAL A 260 -11.34 -1.01 11.13
N SER A 261 -10.47 -2.02 11.09
CA SER A 261 -9.01 -1.85 11.16
C SER A 261 -8.28 -2.65 10.07
N THR A 262 -8.94 -3.66 9.51
CA THR A 262 -8.43 -4.50 8.43
C THR A 262 -9.34 -4.44 7.20
N LEU A 263 -8.84 -4.92 6.06
CA LEU A 263 -9.66 -5.10 4.85
C LEU A 263 -10.77 -6.15 5.06
N SER A 264 -10.50 -7.22 5.83
CA SER A 264 -11.52 -8.21 6.20
C SER A 264 -12.61 -7.63 7.12
N ASP A 265 -12.26 -6.76 8.06
CA ASP A 265 -13.24 -6.07 8.91
C ASP A 265 -14.19 -5.25 8.04
N LEU A 266 -13.65 -4.51 7.07
CA LEU A 266 -14.43 -3.70 6.14
C LEU A 266 -15.39 -4.55 5.31
N ALA A 267 -14.91 -5.66 4.75
CA ALA A 267 -15.73 -6.59 3.98
C ALA A 267 -16.88 -7.19 4.81
N SER A 268 -16.64 -7.41 6.10
CA SER A 268 -17.65 -7.95 7.03
C SER A 268 -18.65 -6.88 7.48
N ALA A 269 -18.19 -5.65 7.70
CA ALA A 269 -19.00 -4.55 8.23
C ALA A 269 -19.89 -3.88 7.18
N CYS A 270 -19.53 -3.94 5.90
CA CYS A 270 -20.14 -3.17 4.82
C CYS A 270 -20.59 -4.06 3.66
N GLY A 271 -21.87 -4.02 3.28
CA GLY A 271 -22.38 -4.74 2.10
C GLY A 271 -22.18 -4.00 0.78
N GLY A 272 -21.27 -3.04 0.76
CA GLY A 272 -20.97 -2.16 -0.38
C GLY A 272 -20.14 -0.96 0.06
N VAL A 273 -19.10 -0.63 -0.69
CA VAL A 273 -18.28 0.58 -0.49
C VAL A 273 -18.06 1.32 -1.81
N VAL A 274 -17.84 2.63 -1.73
CA VAL A 274 -17.39 3.44 -2.87
C VAL A 274 -15.86 3.44 -2.88
N LEU A 275 -15.25 2.88 -3.94
CA LEU A 275 -13.80 2.81 -4.10
C LEU A 275 -13.29 4.00 -4.92
N ALA A 276 -12.27 4.69 -4.42
CA ALA A 276 -11.50 5.67 -5.17
C ALA A 276 -10.17 5.07 -5.64
N GLY A 277 -9.83 5.27 -6.92
CA GLY A 277 -8.60 4.77 -7.50
C GLY A 277 -8.27 5.40 -8.86
N PRO A 278 -7.08 5.10 -9.41
CA PRO A 278 -6.77 5.40 -10.81
C PRO A 278 -7.73 4.70 -11.76
N ALA A 279 -7.90 5.21 -12.99
CA ALA A 279 -8.88 4.71 -13.96
C ALA A 279 -8.76 3.21 -14.26
N GLU A 280 -7.56 2.66 -14.12
CA GLU A 280 -7.26 1.24 -14.31
C GLU A 280 -7.62 0.34 -13.12
N CYS A 281 -7.85 0.90 -11.92
CA CYS A 281 -8.08 0.12 -10.70
C CYS A 281 -9.18 -0.97 -10.85
N PRO A 282 -10.31 -0.73 -11.54
CA PRO A 282 -11.34 -1.75 -11.72
C PRO A 282 -10.86 -3.03 -12.43
N GLN A 283 -9.79 -2.95 -13.22
CA GLN A 283 -9.24 -4.08 -13.97
C GLN A 283 -7.94 -4.65 -13.38
N ARG A 284 -7.47 -4.13 -12.23
CA ARG A 284 -6.19 -4.52 -11.64
C ARG A 284 -6.38 -5.61 -10.56
N PRO A 285 -5.62 -6.72 -10.64
CA PRO A 285 -5.61 -7.75 -9.59
C PRO A 285 -5.25 -7.22 -8.21
N PHE A 286 -4.35 -6.24 -8.13
CA PHE A 286 -3.95 -5.60 -6.88
C PHE A 286 -4.81 -4.38 -6.49
N CYS A 287 -5.99 -4.21 -7.12
CA CYS A 287 -6.94 -3.16 -6.76
C CYS A 287 -8.35 -3.76 -6.60
N GLN A 288 -9.34 -3.35 -7.40
CA GLN A 288 -10.73 -3.79 -7.22
C GLN A 288 -10.89 -5.32 -7.31
N ILE A 289 -10.31 -5.97 -8.33
CA ILE A 289 -10.45 -7.43 -8.53
C ILE A 289 -9.94 -8.18 -7.30
N GLY A 290 -8.81 -7.74 -6.74
CA GLY A 290 -8.23 -8.32 -5.53
C GLY A 290 -9.07 -8.10 -4.28
N LEU A 291 -9.59 -6.87 -4.09
CA LEU A 291 -10.49 -6.58 -2.98
C LEU A 291 -11.73 -7.47 -3.00
N GLU A 292 -12.35 -7.65 -4.17
CA GLU A 292 -13.52 -8.50 -4.34
C GLU A 292 -13.19 -9.98 -4.16
N HIS A 293 -12.14 -10.49 -4.81
CA HIS A 293 -11.83 -11.91 -4.82
C HIS A 293 -11.19 -12.41 -3.51
N THR A 294 -10.28 -11.64 -2.92
CA THR A 294 -9.53 -12.05 -1.72
C THR A 294 -10.34 -11.81 -0.43
N TYR A 295 -11.10 -10.71 -0.38
CA TYR A 295 -11.83 -10.31 0.83
C TYR A 295 -13.34 -10.51 0.74
N GLY A 296 -13.91 -10.66 -0.46
CA GLY A 296 -15.35 -10.56 -0.64
C GLY A 296 -15.87 -9.14 -0.47
N LEU A 297 -14.99 -8.12 -0.52
CA LEU A 297 -15.39 -6.73 -0.37
C LEU A 297 -16.17 -6.28 -1.60
N LYS A 298 -17.46 -5.98 -1.42
CA LYS A 298 -18.31 -5.52 -2.52
C LYS A 298 -18.07 -4.05 -2.84
N ILE A 299 -17.65 -3.76 -4.07
CA ILE A 299 -17.55 -2.38 -4.56
C ILE A 299 -18.91 -2.00 -5.16
N SER A 300 -19.61 -1.05 -4.53
CA SER A 300 -20.93 -0.60 -4.99
C SER A 300 -20.86 0.49 -6.05
N ASP A 301 -19.78 1.28 -6.03
CA ASP A 301 -19.49 2.33 -7.00
C ASP A 301 -17.99 2.57 -7.06
N PHE A 302 -17.49 3.09 -8.18
CA PHE A 302 -16.08 3.41 -8.39
C PHE A 302 -15.93 4.85 -8.86
N LYS A 303 -15.03 5.60 -8.22
CA LYS A 303 -14.69 6.97 -8.59
C LYS A 303 -13.23 7.07 -9.02
N SER A 304 -13.03 7.51 -10.25
CA SER A 304 -11.71 7.69 -10.83
C SER A 304 -11.09 9.01 -10.38
N TYR A 305 -9.85 8.95 -9.92
CA TYR A 305 -9.01 10.10 -9.59
C TYR A 305 -7.57 9.85 -10.03
N ASP A 306 -6.82 10.92 -10.28
CA ASP A 306 -5.35 10.83 -10.33
C ASP A 306 -4.83 10.33 -8.98
N PHE A 307 -3.77 9.51 -8.98
CA PHE A 307 -3.32 8.80 -7.79
C PHE A 307 -3.09 9.73 -6.58
N GLY A 308 -2.37 10.85 -6.78
CA GLY A 308 -2.10 11.83 -5.73
C GLY A 308 -3.33 12.62 -5.21
N ALA A 309 -4.48 12.53 -5.89
CA ALA A 309 -5.72 13.18 -5.47
C ALA A 309 -6.66 12.27 -4.65
N ILE A 310 -6.40 10.95 -4.63
CA ILE A 310 -7.28 9.96 -3.98
C ILE A 310 -7.45 10.25 -2.49
N GLY A 311 -6.36 10.54 -1.77
CA GLY A 311 -6.42 10.85 -0.35
C GLY A 311 -7.32 12.05 -0.04
N GLN A 312 -7.28 13.09 -0.88
CA GLN A 312 -8.14 14.27 -0.72
C GLN A 312 -9.62 13.97 -1.01
N ALA A 313 -9.91 13.12 -2.00
CA ALA A 313 -11.27 12.69 -2.29
C ALA A 313 -11.88 11.91 -1.11
N ILE A 314 -11.11 11.04 -0.47
CA ILE A 314 -11.57 10.29 0.71
C ILE A 314 -11.83 11.24 1.89
N ARG A 315 -10.92 12.21 2.15
CA ARG A 315 -11.13 13.21 3.23
C ARG A 315 -12.41 14.03 3.07
N LYS A 316 -12.77 14.36 1.83
CA LYS A 316 -14.01 15.08 1.50
C LYS A 316 -15.28 14.22 1.61
N GLY A 317 -15.13 12.92 1.83
CA GLY A 317 -16.26 11.99 1.83
C GLY A 317 -16.79 11.69 0.43
N ASP A 318 -15.97 11.84 -0.62
CA ASP A 318 -16.40 11.48 -1.98
C ASP A 318 -16.40 9.96 -2.18
N ALA A 319 -15.55 9.23 -1.46
CA ALA A 319 -15.44 7.78 -1.49
C ALA A 319 -15.25 7.21 -0.08
N THR A 320 -15.59 5.93 0.09
CA THR A 320 -15.49 5.23 1.37
C THR A 320 -14.05 4.82 1.67
N ILE A 321 -13.39 4.28 0.64
CA ILE A 321 -12.03 3.74 0.68
C ILE A 321 -11.30 4.17 -0.58
N GLY A 322 -9.98 4.32 -0.55
CA GLY A 322 -9.22 4.46 -1.78
C GLY A 322 -7.80 3.95 -1.72
N LEU A 323 -7.26 3.71 -2.91
CA LEU A 323 -5.91 3.25 -3.14
C LEU A 323 -4.90 4.38 -2.87
N VAL A 324 -3.95 4.13 -1.98
CA VAL A 324 -2.86 5.06 -1.61
C VAL A 324 -1.54 4.28 -1.51
N LEU A 325 -0.42 4.96 -1.30
CA LEU A 325 0.82 4.30 -0.87
C LEU A 325 0.85 4.17 0.64
N THR A 326 1.38 3.06 1.15
CA THR A 326 1.48 2.81 2.60
C THR A 326 2.41 3.78 3.32
N SER A 327 3.33 4.42 2.59
CA SER A 327 4.26 5.42 3.09
C SER A 327 3.85 6.87 2.78
N ASP A 328 2.68 7.10 2.18
CA ASP A 328 2.20 8.44 1.83
C ASP A 328 2.24 9.38 3.05
N GLY A 329 2.99 10.48 2.95
CA GLY A 329 3.21 11.44 4.04
C GLY A 329 1.96 12.17 4.53
N SER A 330 0.84 12.03 3.83
CA SER A 330 -0.47 12.54 4.25
C SER A 330 -1.24 11.57 5.14
N LEU A 331 -0.77 10.33 5.32
CA LEU A 331 -1.28 9.40 6.33
C LEU A 331 -0.87 9.86 7.73
N GLY A 332 -1.79 9.83 8.70
CA GLY A 332 -1.54 10.26 10.08
C GLY A 332 -1.95 11.69 10.38
#